data_AF-A0A552WQ18-F1
#
_entry.id   AF-A0A552WQ18-F1
#
_cell.length_a   1.000
_cell.length_b   1.000
_cell.length_c   1.000
_cell.angle_alpha   90.00
_cell.angle_beta   90.00
_cell.angle_gamma   90.00
#
_symmetry.space_group_name_H-M   'P 1'
#
loop_
_entity.id
_entity.type
_entity.pdbx_description
1 polymer ?
#
loop_
_entity_poly.entity_id
_entity_poly.type
_entity_poly.pdbx_seq_one_letter_code
_entity_poly.pdbx_strand_id
1 'polypeptide(L)'
;MIRKTRVLMVLGLVLLTGGVAVALRPRSFGWTAYMPLADAVYSPWMVVLDAMGVAAAAAAALGLALLAGAVGYGIGIRRGAPPAA
;
A
#
# COMPACT_ATOMS: atom_id res chain seq x y z
N MET A 1 -0.33 -11.13 -23.37
CA MET A 1 0.13 -10.01 -22.49
C MET A 1 -0.77 -9.80 -21.28
N ILE A 2 -2.09 -10.01 -21.39
CA ILE A 2 -3.09 -9.87 -20.29
C ILE A 2 -2.72 -10.63 -19.00
N ARG A 3 -2.11 -11.81 -19.10
CA ARG A 3 -1.71 -12.60 -17.92
C ARG A 3 -0.65 -11.88 -17.06
N LYS A 4 0.34 -11.23 -17.68
CA LYS A 4 1.39 -10.47 -16.97
C LYS A 4 0.80 -9.23 -16.28
N THR A 5 -0.08 -8.50 -16.96
CA THR A 5 -0.77 -7.34 -16.38
C THR A 5 -1.65 -7.73 -15.20
N ARG A 6 -2.38 -8.87 -15.28
CA ARG A 6 -3.17 -9.39 -14.16
C ARG A 6 -2.28 -9.77 -12.97
N VAL A 7 -1.14 -10.42 -13.19
CA VAL A 7 -0.19 -10.74 -12.12
C VAL A 7 0.32 -9.47 -11.44
N LEU A 8 0.67 -8.44 -12.21
CA LEU A 8 1.10 -7.14 -11.66
C LEU A 8 -0.01 -6.45 -10.86
N MET A 9 -1.27 -6.52 -11.32
CA MET A 9 -2.41 -6.00 -10.57
C MET A 9 -2.63 -6.74 -9.26
N VAL A 10 -2.58 -8.07 -9.26
CA VAL A 10 -2.72 -8.87 -8.03
C VAL A 10 -1.58 -8.56 -7.06
N LEU A 11 -0.33 -8.50 -7.56
CA LEU A 11 0.82 -8.14 -6.74
C LEU A 11 0.69 -6.74 -6.15
N GLY A 12 0.31 -5.75 -6.97
CA GLY A 12 0.10 -4.38 -6.52
C GLY A 12 -1.00 -4.29 -5.46
N LEU A 13 -2.10 -5.03 -5.65
CA LEU A 13 -3.18 -5.11 -4.67
C LEU A 13 -2.71 -5.72 -3.35
N VAL A 14 -2.00 -6.85 -3.39
CA VAL A 14 -1.47 -7.52 -2.19
C VAL A 14 -0.49 -6.61 -1.43
N LEU A 15 0.41 -5.92 -2.14
CA LEU A 15 1.34 -4.96 -1.54
C LEU A 15 0.60 -3.79 -0.89
N LEU A 16 -0.41 -3.25 -1.59
CA LEU A 16 -1.21 -2.14 -1.08
C LEU A 16 -1.98 -2.55 0.18
N THR A 17 -2.80 -3.60 0.10
CA THR A 17 -3.62 -4.04 1.22
C THR A 17 -2.78 -4.57 2.37
N GLY A 18 -1.69 -5.28 2.07
CA GLY A 18 -0.75 -5.80 3.06
C GLY A 18 -0.02 -4.67 3.80
N GLY A 19 0.52 -3.69 3.07
CA GLY A 19 1.16 -2.52 3.66
C GLY A 19 0.21 -1.71 4.55
N VAL A 20 -1.01 -1.44 4.06
CA VAL A 20 -2.04 -0.75 4.86
C VAL A 20 -2.42 -1.55 6.10
N ALA A 21 -2.66 -2.86 5.96
CA ALA A 21 -3.03 -3.71 7.10
C ALA A 21 -1.93 -3.76 8.17
N VAL A 22 -0.66 -3.78 7.77
CA VAL A 22 0.48 -3.73 8.71
C VAL A 22 0.61 -2.35 9.36
N ALA A 23 0.46 -1.27 8.59
CA ALA A 23 0.56 0.10 9.10
C ALA A 23 -0.53 0.43 10.12
N LEU A 24 -1.71 -0.19 10.00
CA LEU A 24 -2.84 -0.02 10.91
C LEU A 24 -2.84 -0.99 12.10
N ARG A 25 -1.84 -1.88 12.23
CA ARG A 25 -1.80 -2.79 13.38
C ARG A 25 -1.56 -2.01 14.68
N PRO A 26 -2.36 -2.29 15.73
CA PRO A 26 -2.10 -1.75 17.06
C PRO A 26 -0.67 -2.07 17.51
N ARG A 27 0.03 -1.08 18.06
CA ARG A 27 1.38 -1.24 18.61
C ARG A 27 1.35 -1.08 20.11
N SER A 28 1.96 -2.04 20.82
CA SER A 28 2.23 -1.90 22.25
C SER A 28 3.50 -1.08 22.44
N PHE A 29 3.42 0.00 23.21
CA PHE A 29 4.60 0.75 23.64
C PHE A 29 5.27 0.04 24.83
N GLY A 30 6.60 0.10 24.92
CA GLY A 30 7.36 -0.55 25.99
C GLY A 30 7.17 0.13 27.35
N TRP A 31 7.69 -0.51 28.41
CA TRP A 31 7.58 -0.04 29.80
C TRP A 31 8.20 1.35 30.07
N THR A 32 9.03 1.84 29.15
CA THR A 32 9.64 3.19 29.20
C THR A 32 8.77 4.27 28.56
N ALA A 33 7.58 3.94 28.06
CA ALA A 33 6.65 4.93 27.54
C ALA A 33 6.27 5.91 28.65
N TYR A 34 6.62 7.18 28.47
CA TYR A 34 6.24 8.25 29.39
C TYR A 34 4.71 8.26 29.59
N MET A 35 4.27 8.44 30.83
CA MET A 35 2.89 8.22 31.30
C MET A 35 1.74 8.92 30.55
N PRO A 36 1.89 9.97 29.71
CA PRO A 36 0.78 10.41 28.84
C PRO A 36 0.55 9.49 27.62
N LEU A 37 1.60 8.79 27.14
CA LEU A 37 1.50 7.86 26.02
C LEU A 37 1.00 6.47 26.45
N ALA A 38 1.16 6.13 27.73
CA ALA A 38 0.67 4.89 28.32
C ALA A 38 -0.87 4.83 28.42
N ASP A 39 -1.53 5.97 28.62
CA ASP A 39 -3.00 6.05 28.55
C ASP A 39 -3.50 6.18 27.10
N ALA A 40 -2.66 6.69 26.18
CA ALA A 40 -2.92 6.77 24.74
C ALA A 40 -2.47 5.52 23.95
N VAL A 41 -2.28 4.37 24.63
CA VAL A 41 -1.79 3.09 24.05
C VAL A 41 -2.63 2.60 22.85
N TYR A 42 -3.84 3.13 22.68
CA TYR A 42 -4.68 2.86 21.53
C TYR A 42 -5.11 4.17 20.88
N SER A 43 -4.26 4.76 20.05
CA SER A 43 -4.74 5.67 19.00
C SER A 43 -4.96 4.85 17.72
N PRO A 44 -6.18 4.34 17.47
CA PRO A 44 -6.47 3.46 16.32
C PRO A 44 -6.20 4.12 14.96
N TRP A 45 -6.00 5.44 14.95
CA TRP A 45 -5.75 6.24 13.74
C TRP A 45 -4.29 6.69 13.60
N MET A 46 -3.42 6.35 14.55
CA MET A 46 -2.03 6.81 14.54
C MET A 46 -1.11 5.80 13.86
N VAL A 47 -0.49 6.23 12.76
CA VAL A 47 0.54 5.46 12.08
C VAL A 47 1.90 5.81 12.70
N VAL A 48 2.57 4.80 13.26
CA VAL A 48 3.92 4.96 13.82
C VAL A 48 4.94 4.69 12.71
N LEU A 49 5.75 5.69 12.35
CA LEU A 49 6.85 5.53 11.39
C LEU A 49 8.11 4.95 12.06
N ASP A 50 7.98 3.76 12.65
CA ASP A 50 9.13 2.92 13.00
C ASP A 50 9.66 2.20 11.74
N ALA A 51 10.76 1.44 11.85
CA ALA A 51 11.32 0.73 10.69
C ALA A 51 10.29 -0.17 9.96
N MET A 52 9.38 -0.78 10.71
CA MET A 52 8.31 -1.61 10.14
C MET A 52 7.21 -0.77 9.48
N GLY A 53 6.81 0.35 10.10
CA GLY A 53 5.83 1.29 9.58
C GLY A 53 6.32 1.96 8.30
N VAL A 54 7.60 2.32 8.24
CA VAL A 54 8.24 2.82 7.01
C VAL A 54 8.23 1.75 5.93
N ALA A 55 8.58 0.50 6.24
CA ALA A 55 8.52 -0.60 5.27
C ALA A 55 7.08 -0.86 4.79
N ALA A 56 6.09 -0.78 5.69
CA ALA A 56 4.68 -0.96 5.38
C ALA A 56 4.14 0.16 4.47
N ALA A 57 4.51 1.42 4.77
CA ALA A 57 4.17 2.57 3.93
C ALA A 57 4.83 2.47 2.54
N ALA A 58 6.10 2.06 2.47
CA ALA A 58 6.80 1.84 1.21
C ALA A 58 6.14 0.72 0.39
N ALA A 59 5.77 -0.39 1.02
CA ALA A 59 5.05 -1.48 0.38
C ALA A 59 3.69 -1.00 -0.16
N ALA A 60 2.95 -0.21 0.63
CA ALA A 60 1.67 0.36 0.20
C ALA A 60 1.83 1.30 -1.01
N ALA A 61 2.82 2.19 -0.98
CA ALA A 61 3.13 3.11 -2.07
C ALA A 61 3.53 2.36 -3.36
N LEU A 62 4.37 1.33 -3.25
CA LEU A 62 4.74 0.47 -4.38
C LEU A 62 3.52 -0.25 -4.97
N GLY A 63 2.66 -0.78 -4.11
CA GLY A 63 1.41 -1.41 -4.53
C GLY A 63 0.51 -0.46 -5.33
N LEU A 64 0.34 0.76 -4.83
CA LEU A 64 -0.42 1.81 -5.51
C LEU A 64 0.18 2.18 -6.88
N ALA A 65 1.50 2.35 -6.95
CA ALA A 65 2.20 2.68 -8.20
C ALA A 65 2.03 1.57 -9.26
N LEU A 66 2.12 0.30 -8.85
CA LEU A 66 1.89 -0.84 -9.74
C LEU A 66 0.45 -0.87 -10.28
N LEU A 67 -0.54 -0.62 -9.42
CA LEU A 67 -1.94 -0.56 -9.82
C LEU A 67 -2.19 0.60 -10.80
N ALA A 68 -1.70 1.80 -10.48
CA ALA A 68 -1.82 2.96 -11.35
C ALA A 68 -1.16 2.71 -12.72
N GLY A 69 0.05 2.14 -12.73
CA GLY A 69 0.75 1.77 -13.96
C GLY A 69 0.00 0.72 -14.78
N ALA A 70 -0.53 -0.31 -14.15
CA ALA A 70 -1.30 -1.36 -14.83
C ALA A 70 -2.61 -0.84 -15.42
N VAL A 71 -3.31 0.06 -14.71
CA VAL A 71 -4.52 0.73 -15.20
C VAL A 71 -4.20 1.66 -16.37
N GLY A 72 -3.18 2.51 -16.23
CA GLY A 72 -2.73 3.41 -17.29
C GLY A 72 -2.32 2.67 -18.56
N TYR A 73 -1.57 1.57 -18.41
CA TYR A 73 -1.19 0.70 -19.52
C TYR A 73 -2.42 0.09 -20.23
N GLY A 74 -3.41 -0.38 -19.46
CA GLY A 74 -4.65 -0.93 -20.01
C GLY A 74 -5.46 0.10 -20.80
N ILE A 75 -5.53 1.35 -20.30
CA ILE A 75 -6.20 2.46 -21.01
C ILE A 75 -5.43 2.81 -22.30
N GLY A 76 -4.10 2.87 -22.23
CA GLY A 76 -3.24 3.20 -23.38
C GLY A 76 -3.40 2.21 -24.54
N ILE A 77 -3.42 0.91 -24.26
CA ILE A 77 -3.64 -0.11 -25.30
C ILE A 77 -5.01 0.06 -25.98
N ARG A 78 -6.05 0.36 -25.21
CA ARG A 78 -7.42 0.50 -25.76
C ARG A 78 -7.58 1.74 -26.63
N ARG A 79 -6.84 2.81 -26.36
CA ARG A 79 -6.92 4.09 -27.09
C ARG A 79 -5.91 4.21 -28.24
N GLY A 80 -4.88 3.36 -28.26
CA GLY A 80 -3.88 3.32 -29.32
C GLY A 80 -4.26 2.48 -30.55
N ALA A 81 -5.46 1.89 -30.60
CA ALA A 81 -5.96 1.25 -31.81
C ALA A 81 -6.19 2.33 -32.89
N PRO A 82 -5.53 2.25 -34.06
CA PRO A 82 -5.74 3.22 -35.12
C PRO A 82 -7.24 3.28 -35.51
N PRO A 83 -7.80 4.45 -35.86
CA PRO A 83 -9.11 4.49 -36.49
C PRO A 83 -9.06 3.60 -37.74
N ALA A 84 -10.00 2.65 -37.83
CA ALA A 84 -10.14 1.82 -39.01
C ALA A 84 -10.34 2.73 -40.23
N ALA A 85 -9.40 2.65 -41.17
CA ALA A 85 -9.45 3.35 -42.45
C ALA A 85 -10.57 2.79 -43.34
#